data_AF-W6V759-F1
#
_entry.id   AF-W6V759-F1
#
_cell.length_a   1.000
_cell.length_b   1.000
_cell.length_c   1.000
_cell.angle_alpha   90.00
_cell.angle_beta   90.00
_cell.angle_gamma   90.00
#
_symmetry.space_group_name_H-M   'P 1'
#
loop_
_entity.id
_entity.type
_entity.pdbx_description
1 polymer ?
#
loop_
_entity_poly.entity_id
_entity_poly.type
_entity_poly.pdbx_seq_one_letter_code
_entity_poly.pdbx_strand_id
1 'polypeptide(L)'
;MLTDVFFHRYANRPMFENVGQKESALFVQAYKIVDKQIWKYYGYDQKVDESVKTIWTDIHDRLAMEIGVKELWPKYYSYQSELMGKPHTKSGWNNMNFVVEQWLNLKFTDGLDPDMFVKRRLSFVELAFRTREEQVAQANSEFPRRLAEAEVKDRMPRIPMTLPGARSDSVRAFNEGLNRTFAANVDELNERLKQAGMPLHYHNGYLQITQDEQLQEQVEQPFWLLVKDAQWKNVSIDMAEAIDRRDTGGRDPSFYAAKALESTIKIICELKKWATGNERGVADFLNHLESKVNGAFIESWERQSMQRFYSDVRNDLGHGPGSKDMPNFTPQQIDQTIEFCMSWVKSLIKRL
;
A
#
# COMPACT_ATOMS: atom_id res chain seq x y z
N MET A 1 9.89 15.19 -6.96
CA MET A 1 9.03 14.05 -7.31
C MET A 1 7.79 14.20 -6.45
N LEU A 2 6.59 14.24 -7.03
CA LEU A 2 5.35 14.35 -6.25
C LEU A 2 5.15 13.07 -5.45
N THR A 3 4.86 13.20 -4.17
CA THR A 3 4.53 12.07 -3.30
C THR A 3 3.04 11.84 -3.38
N ASP A 4 2.62 10.67 -3.85
CA ASP A 4 1.22 10.31 -3.83
C ASP A 4 0.75 10.09 -2.38
N VAL A 5 -0.25 10.86 -1.96
CA VAL A 5 -0.75 10.91 -0.58
C VAL A 5 -2.26 10.88 -0.56
N PHE A 6 -2.81 10.14 0.40
CA PHE A 6 -4.25 9.96 0.61
C PHE A 6 -5.07 11.26 0.50
N PHE A 7 -4.63 12.37 1.11
CA PHE A 7 -5.44 13.61 1.10
C PHE A 7 -5.53 14.26 -0.28
N HIS A 8 -4.52 14.12 -1.14
CA HIS A 8 -4.58 14.59 -2.53
C HIS A 8 -5.45 13.68 -3.37
N ARG A 9 -5.29 12.36 -3.22
CA ARG A 9 -6.12 11.37 -3.92
C ARG A 9 -7.60 11.61 -3.66
N TYR A 10 -7.99 11.73 -2.40
CA TYR A 10 -9.38 11.89 -2.00
C TYR A 10 -9.80 13.36 -1.83
N ALA A 11 -9.07 14.33 -2.38
CA ALA A 11 -9.34 15.77 -2.16
C ALA A 11 -10.78 16.18 -2.52
N ASN A 12 -11.33 15.62 -3.60
CA ASN A 12 -12.65 15.98 -4.13
C ASN A 12 -13.81 15.16 -3.52
N ARG A 13 -13.53 14.20 -2.65
CA ARG A 13 -14.56 13.36 -2.02
C ARG A 13 -14.68 13.68 -0.53
N PRO A 14 -15.72 14.36 -0.05
CA PRO A 14 -15.93 14.55 1.38
C PRO A 14 -16.13 13.19 2.06
N MET A 15 -15.40 12.93 3.14
CA MET A 15 -15.42 11.66 3.87
C MET A 15 -15.73 11.83 5.36
N PHE A 16 -15.32 12.96 5.95
CA PHE A 16 -15.47 13.19 7.39
C PHE A 16 -16.18 14.52 7.64
N GLU A 17 -17.39 14.45 8.20
CA GLU A 17 -18.19 15.64 8.54
C GLU A 17 -17.82 16.22 9.92
N ASN A 18 -17.27 15.39 10.80
CA ASN A 18 -16.85 15.77 12.14
C ASN A 18 -15.62 14.97 12.58
N VAL A 19 -14.93 15.48 13.61
CA VAL A 19 -13.83 14.76 14.27
C VAL A 19 -14.21 14.56 15.72
N GLY A 20 -14.47 13.31 16.09
CA GLY A 20 -14.83 12.91 17.44
C GLY A 20 -13.71 12.19 18.17
N GLN A 21 -14.13 11.45 19.20
CA GLN A 21 -13.23 10.66 20.03
C GLN A 21 -12.68 9.44 19.28
N LYS A 22 -13.44 8.87 18.34
CA LYS A 22 -13.03 7.67 17.60
C LYS A 22 -11.85 7.95 16.68
N GLU A 23 -11.92 9.03 15.92
CA GLU A 23 -10.87 9.51 15.01
C GLU A 23 -9.61 9.87 15.82
N SER A 24 -9.79 10.61 16.91
CA SER A 24 -8.69 11.00 17.79
C SER A 24 -8.00 9.78 18.43
N ALA A 25 -8.78 8.78 18.86
CA ALA A 25 -8.24 7.54 19.42
C ALA A 25 -7.50 6.73 18.36
N LEU A 26 -8.00 6.67 17.13
CA LEU A 26 -7.33 6.02 16.01
C LEU A 26 -5.96 6.63 15.75
N PHE A 27 -5.82 7.96 15.72
CA PHE A 27 -4.52 8.60 15.47
C PHE A 27 -3.49 8.28 16.56
N VAL A 28 -3.92 8.24 17.83
CA VAL A 28 -3.08 7.79 18.95
C VAL A 28 -2.66 6.33 18.77
N GLN A 29 -3.58 5.46 18.35
CA GLN A 29 -3.31 4.04 18.12
C GLN A 29 -2.36 3.84 16.94
N ALA A 30 -2.60 4.51 15.81
CA ALA A 30 -1.76 4.47 14.62
C ALA A 30 -0.35 4.97 14.92
N TYR A 31 -0.21 6.08 15.66
CA TYR A 31 1.08 6.55 16.16
C TYR A 31 1.80 5.48 16.97
N LYS A 32 1.11 4.82 17.91
CA LYS A 32 1.70 3.75 18.74
C LYS A 32 2.12 2.54 17.91
N ILE A 33 1.39 2.18 16.85
CA ILE A 33 1.80 1.10 15.94
C ILE A 33 3.12 1.49 15.26
N VAL A 34 3.19 2.71 14.70
CA VAL A 34 4.39 3.20 14.02
C VAL A 34 5.58 3.28 14.99
N ASP A 35 5.40 3.86 16.18
CA ASP A 35 6.44 4.06 17.19
C ASP A 35 6.88 2.77 17.89
N LYS A 36 5.96 1.87 18.21
CA LYS A 36 6.30 0.72 19.07
C LYS A 36 6.48 -0.59 18.33
N GLN A 37 5.82 -0.74 17.18
CA GLN A 37 5.77 -2.01 16.44
C GLN A 37 6.55 -1.93 15.12
N ILE A 38 6.46 -0.81 14.39
CA ILE A 38 7.16 -0.65 13.10
C ILE A 38 8.61 -0.20 13.31
N TRP A 39 8.80 0.99 13.89
CA TRP A 39 10.12 1.57 14.14
C TRP A 39 10.20 2.13 15.55
N LYS A 40 10.81 1.35 16.46
CA LYS A 40 11.13 1.81 17.81
C LYS A 40 12.13 2.96 17.73
N TYR A 41 11.64 4.17 17.99
CA TYR A 41 12.46 5.38 17.88
C TYR A 41 13.61 5.39 18.90
N TYR A 42 13.36 4.85 20.09
CA TYR A 42 14.37 4.64 21.12
C TYR A 42 14.76 3.15 21.19
N GLY A 43 16.06 2.90 21.14
CA GLY A 43 16.63 1.58 21.38
C GLY A 43 16.46 1.13 22.83
N TYR A 44 16.87 -0.11 23.12
CA TYR A 44 16.86 -0.66 24.49
C TYR A 44 17.72 0.14 25.47
N ASP A 45 18.70 0.89 24.95
CA ASP A 45 19.60 1.78 25.69
C ASP A 45 19.04 3.22 25.83
N GLN A 46 17.77 3.44 25.45
CA GLN A 46 17.11 4.74 25.40
C GLN A 46 17.79 5.77 24.48
N LYS A 47 18.71 5.34 23.61
CA LYS A 47 19.29 6.21 22.59
C LYS A 47 18.43 6.18 21.32
N VAL A 48 18.48 7.28 20.60
CA VAL A 48 17.79 7.41 19.32
C VAL A 48 18.51 6.55 18.29
N ASP A 49 17.76 5.70 17.59
CA ASP A 49 18.28 5.01 16.41
C ASP A 49 18.33 6.00 15.23
N GLU A 50 19.54 6.36 14.79
CA GLU A 50 19.73 7.34 13.70
C GLU A 50 19.11 6.88 12.38
N SER A 51 19.02 5.56 12.13
CA SER A 51 18.35 5.04 10.94
C SER A 51 16.84 5.29 11.00
N VAL A 52 16.23 5.05 12.16
CA VAL A 52 14.81 5.32 12.41
C VAL A 52 14.51 6.81 12.34
N LYS A 53 15.36 7.65 12.95
CA LYS A 53 15.24 9.09 12.88
C LYS A 53 15.28 9.60 11.43
N THR A 54 16.15 9.04 10.59
CA THR A 54 16.23 9.37 9.17
C THR A 54 14.91 9.05 8.45
N ILE A 55 14.35 7.84 8.70
CA ILE A 55 13.07 7.42 8.12
C ILE A 55 11.92 8.35 8.55
N TRP A 56 11.82 8.66 9.84
CA TRP A 56 10.77 9.56 10.35
C TRP A 56 10.91 10.97 9.78
N THR A 57 12.15 11.44 9.59
CA THR A 57 12.42 12.75 8.98
C THR A 57 11.99 12.77 7.52
N ASP A 58 12.29 11.72 6.75
CA ASP A 58 11.88 11.61 5.35
C ASP A 58 10.35 11.59 5.20
N ILE A 59 9.64 10.79 6.00
CA ILE A 59 8.15 10.78 5.98
C ILE A 59 7.59 12.16 6.35
N HIS A 60 8.13 12.79 7.40
CA HIS A 60 7.74 14.15 7.80
C HIS A 60 7.95 15.15 6.66
N ASP A 61 9.14 15.17 6.05
CA ASP A 61 9.50 16.18 5.06
C ASP A 61 8.71 15.98 3.75
N ARG A 62 8.46 14.74 3.33
CA ARG A 62 7.58 14.43 2.19
C ARG A 62 6.16 14.93 2.44
N LEU A 63 5.57 14.61 3.59
CA LEU A 63 4.21 15.04 3.89
C LEU A 63 4.10 16.56 4.07
N ALA A 64 5.07 17.19 4.74
CA ALA A 64 5.11 18.63 4.92
C ALA A 64 5.18 19.36 3.57
N MET A 65 5.98 18.83 2.63
CA MET A 65 6.06 19.33 1.25
C MET A 65 4.71 19.23 0.53
N GLU A 66 4.03 18.09 0.59
CA GLU A 66 2.73 17.92 -0.08
C GLU A 66 1.62 18.79 0.54
N ILE A 67 1.61 18.96 1.87
CA ILE A 67 0.66 19.85 2.57
C ILE A 67 0.97 21.33 2.30
N GLY A 68 2.21 21.67 1.97
CA GLY A 68 2.66 23.05 1.78
C GLY A 68 3.02 23.76 3.09
N VAL A 69 3.52 23.03 4.08
CA VAL A 69 3.99 23.58 5.38
C VAL A 69 5.48 23.37 5.56
N LYS A 70 6.13 24.22 6.36
CA LYS A 70 7.57 24.09 6.65
C LYS A 70 7.89 22.85 7.49
N GLU A 71 7.00 22.54 8.42
CA GLU A 71 7.10 21.40 9.33
C GLU A 71 5.69 21.03 9.81
N LEU A 72 5.47 19.75 10.11
CA LEU A 72 4.18 19.27 10.64
C LEU A 72 3.93 19.80 12.05
N TRP A 73 5.00 19.90 12.85
CA TRP A 73 4.98 20.53 14.18
C TRP A 73 6.32 21.22 14.45
N PRO A 74 6.38 22.27 15.28
CA PRO A 74 7.63 22.97 15.57
C PRO A 74 8.79 22.06 16.00
N LYS A 75 9.86 22.05 15.20
CA LYS A 75 11.11 21.35 15.54
C LYS A 75 11.91 22.10 16.59
N TYR A 76 11.81 23.43 16.67
CA TYR A 76 12.49 24.24 17.67
C TYR A 76 11.52 24.74 18.74
N TYR A 77 11.93 24.70 20.01
CA TYR A 77 11.18 25.30 21.10
C TYR A 77 12.03 26.33 21.85
N SER A 78 11.36 27.35 22.38
CA SER A 78 11.95 28.33 23.29
C SER A 78 10.87 28.84 24.23
N TYR A 79 11.07 28.70 25.54
CA TYR A 79 10.17 29.21 26.56
C TYR A 79 10.93 29.72 27.78
N GLN A 80 10.32 30.65 28.52
CA GLN A 80 10.86 31.13 29.80
C GLN A 80 10.44 30.16 30.91
N SER A 81 11.39 29.79 31.76
CA SER A 81 11.15 29.03 32.99
C SER A 81 11.81 29.77 34.15
N GLU A 82 11.20 29.74 35.33
CA GLU A 82 11.82 30.34 36.51
C GLU A 82 12.70 29.31 37.21
N LEU A 83 13.98 29.65 37.40
CA LEU A 83 14.89 28.89 38.25
C LEU A 83 15.36 29.82 39.37
N MET A 84 15.05 29.46 40.61
CA MET A 84 15.33 30.30 41.80
C MET A 84 14.81 31.74 41.68
N GLY A 85 13.61 31.92 41.13
CA GLY A 85 12.94 33.23 41.00
C GLY A 85 13.53 34.17 39.93
N LYS A 86 14.42 33.68 39.07
CA LYS A 86 14.93 34.41 37.90
C LYS A 86 14.45 33.76 36.61
N PRO A 87 14.05 34.55 35.59
CA PRO A 87 13.67 34.01 34.30
C PRO A 87 14.90 33.42 33.60
N HIS A 88 14.81 32.16 33.21
CA HIS A 88 15.78 31.43 32.42
C HIS A 88 15.10 30.93 31.14
N THR A 89 15.70 31.27 29.99
CA THR A 89 15.24 30.78 28.70
C THR A 89 15.70 29.33 28.52
N LYS A 90 14.75 28.43 28.31
CA LYS A 90 15.02 27.06 27.86
C LYS A 90 14.69 26.98 26.38
N SER A 91 15.68 26.62 25.57
CA SER A 91 15.50 26.37 24.16
C SER A 91 16.20 25.09 23.72
N GLY A 92 15.74 24.52 22.61
CA GLY A 92 16.25 23.26 22.12
C GLY A 92 15.50 22.77 20.88
N TRP A 93 15.81 21.55 20.48
CA TRP A 93 15.20 20.88 19.34
C TRP A 93 14.38 19.70 19.81
N ASN A 94 13.14 19.64 19.35
CA ASN A 94 12.27 18.49 19.51
C ASN A 94 12.78 17.34 18.64
N ASN A 95 12.75 16.13 19.19
CA ASN A 95 12.99 14.92 18.42
C ASN A 95 11.86 14.71 17.40
N MET A 96 12.16 14.03 16.28
CA MET A 96 11.17 13.82 15.22
C MET A 96 9.98 13.00 15.71
N ASN A 97 10.21 12.07 16.64
CA ASN A 97 9.15 11.34 17.33
C ASN A 97 8.12 12.26 18.00
N PHE A 98 8.61 13.27 18.74
CA PHE A 98 7.75 14.25 19.39
C PHE A 98 7.00 15.10 18.37
N VAL A 99 7.69 15.56 17.31
CA VAL A 99 7.08 16.36 16.23
C VAL A 99 5.89 15.62 15.60
N VAL A 100 6.08 14.35 15.24
CA VAL A 100 5.03 13.51 14.66
C VAL A 100 3.94 13.18 15.66
N GLU A 101 4.29 12.87 16.92
CA GLU A 101 3.32 12.58 17.98
C GLU A 101 2.38 13.77 18.20
N GLN A 102 2.92 14.99 18.30
CA GLN A 102 2.12 16.20 18.48
C GLN A 102 1.24 16.48 17.27
N TRP A 103 1.74 16.22 16.05
CA TRP A 103 0.95 16.40 14.82
C TRP A 103 -0.26 15.46 14.75
N LEU A 104 -0.03 14.16 14.97
CA LEU A 104 -1.08 13.13 14.93
C LEU A 104 -2.10 13.32 16.05
N ASN A 105 -1.63 13.66 17.26
CA ASN A 105 -2.47 13.79 18.45
C ASN A 105 -2.98 15.22 18.68
N LEU A 106 -2.76 16.14 17.74
CA LEU A 106 -3.29 17.49 17.81
C LEU A 106 -4.80 17.42 18.01
N LYS A 107 -5.33 18.15 18.98
CA LYS A 107 -6.77 18.21 19.22
C LYS A 107 -7.44 18.96 18.08
N PHE A 108 -8.53 18.38 17.57
CA PHE A 108 -9.39 19.09 16.63
C PHE A 108 -9.99 20.32 17.31
N THR A 109 -10.10 21.41 16.55
CA THR A 109 -10.72 22.66 16.97
C THR A 109 -11.72 23.10 15.89
N ASP A 110 -12.84 23.69 16.29
CA ASP A 110 -13.99 24.00 15.41
C ASP A 110 -13.66 24.94 14.23
N GLY A 111 -12.47 25.57 14.23
CA GLY A 111 -11.98 26.40 13.13
C GLY A 111 -11.24 25.64 12.03
N LEU A 112 -11.05 24.32 12.16
CA LEU A 112 -10.40 23.48 11.17
C LEU A 112 -11.44 22.71 10.35
N ASP A 113 -11.14 22.47 9.07
CA ASP A 113 -11.93 21.58 8.23
C ASP A 113 -11.79 20.12 8.72
N PRO A 114 -12.86 19.47 9.22
CA PRO A 114 -12.83 18.09 9.71
C PRO A 114 -12.26 17.10 8.70
N ASP A 115 -12.65 17.25 7.43
CA ASP A 115 -12.32 16.31 6.37
C ASP A 115 -10.83 16.36 6.04
N MET A 116 -10.31 17.57 5.78
CA MET A 116 -8.89 17.80 5.54
C MET A 116 -8.04 17.46 6.77
N PHE A 117 -8.55 17.71 7.98
CA PHE A 117 -7.87 17.37 9.23
C PHE A 117 -7.62 15.86 9.34
N VAL A 118 -8.64 15.03 9.08
CA VAL A 118 -8.52 13.57 9.16
C VAL A 118 -7.66 13.05 8.00
N LYS A 119 -7.90 13.49 6.77
CA LYS A 119 -7.17 13.03 5.58
C LYS A 119 -5.66 13.26 5.68
N ARG A 120 -5.21 14.44 6.13
CA ARG A 120 -3.78 14.73 6.30
C ARG A 120 -3.09 13.81 7.30
N ARG A 121 -3.81 13.37 8.34
CA ARG A 121 -3.28 12.41 9.33
C ARG A 121 -3.25 11.00 8.80
N LEU A 122 -4.30 10.59 8.09
CA LEU A 122 -4.32 9.31 7.38
C LEU A 122 -3.21 9.22 6.33
N SER A 123 -2.87 10.32 5.64
CA SER A 123 -1.71 10.36 4.74
C SER A 123 -0.39 10.07 5.43
N PHE A 124 -0.19 10.55 6.67
CA PHE A 124 0.99 10.18 7.44
C PHE A 124 1.03 8.67 7.72
N VAL A 125 -0.10 8.10 8.16
CA VAL A 125 -0.21 6.67 8.47
C VAL A 125 0.04 5.82 7.23
N GLU A 126 -0.56 6.17 6.10
CA GLU A 126 -0.33 5.53 4.81
C GLU A 126 1.15 5.54 4.41
N LEU A 127 1.79 6.71 4.45
CA LEU A 127 3.21 6.83 4.10
C LEU A 127 4.10 5.98 5.02
N ALA A 128 3.81 5.97 6.33
CA ALA A 128 4.55 5.14 7.28
C ALA A 128 4.44 3.65 6.95
N PHE A 129 3.23 3.15 6.67
CA PHE A 129 3.05 1.75 6.30
C PHE A 129 3.66 1.43 4.93
N ARG A 130 3.51 2.31 3.95
CA ARG A 130 4.11 2.15 2.61
C ARG A 130 5.64 2.11 2.67
N THR A 131 6.26 3.01 3.42
CA THR A 131 7.72 3.00 3.59
C THR A 131 8.20 1.73 4.30
N ARG A 132 7.42 1.20 5.26
CA ARG A 132 7.74 -0.08 5.86
C ARG A 132 7.61 -1.23 4.86
N GLU A 133 6.57 -1.23 4.06
CA GLU A 133 6.36 -2.23 3.01
C GLU A 133 7.50 -2.25 1.99
N GLU A 134 7.97 -1.07 1.57
CA GLU A 134 9.14 -0.92 0.69
C GLU A 134 10.41 -1.53 1.32
N GLN A 135 10.64 -1.31 2.62
CA GLN A 135 11.77 -1.93 3.34
C GLN A 135 11.65 -3.46 3.39
N VAL A 136 10.45 -3.98 3.64
CA VAL A 136 10.20 -5.44 3.65
C VAL A 136 10.39 -6.02 2.25
N ALA A 137 9.90 -5.35 1.21
CA ALA A 137 10.08 -5.75 -0.18
C ALA A 137 11.57 -5.74 -0.59
N GLN A 138 12.34 -4.73 -0.15
CA GLN A 138 13.79 -4.71 -0.36
C GLN A 138 14.49 -5.84 0.40
N ALA A 139 14.12 -6.11 1.66
CA ALA A 139 14.68 -7.24 2.40
C ALA A 139 14.38 -8.58 1.71
N ASN A 140 13.17 -8.75 1.18
CA ASN A 140 12.74 -9.92 0.43
C ASN A 140 13.49 -10.09 -0.90
N SER A 141 13.80 -9.00 -1.61
CA SER A 141 14.57 -9.07 -2.86
C SER A 141 16.04 -9.41 -2.62
N GLU A 142 16.61 -8.98 -1.49
CA GLU A 142 17.97 -9.32 -1.08
C GLU A 142 18.08 -10.71 -0.42
N PHE A 143 16.96 -11.28 0.01
CA PHE A 143 16.91 -12.55 0.75
C PHE A 143 17.63 -13.70 0.04
N PRO A 144 17.43 -13.98 -1.27
CA PRO A 144 18.12 -15.08 -1.95
C PRO A 144 19.64 -14.95 -1.89
N ARG A 145 20.17 -13.73 -2.05
CA ARG A 145 21.62 -13.47 -1.96
C ARG A 145 22.12 -13.72 -0.55
N ARG A 146 21.42 -13.21 0.47
CA ARG A 146 21.80 -13.39 1.89
C ARG A 146 21.73 -14.87 2.32
N LEU A 147 20.75 -15.60 1.80
CA LEU A 147 20.62 -17.04 2.05
C LEU A 147 21.79 -17.81 1.43
N ALA A 148 22.13 -17.55 0.16
CA ALA A 148 23.27 -18.18 -0.51
C ALA A 148 24.60 -17.90 0.23
N GLU A 149 24.82 -16.67 0.68
CA GLU A 149 25.99 -16.31 1.49
C GLU A 149 26.04 -17.05 2.83
N ALA A 150 24.88 -17.23 3.48
CA ALA A 150 24.78 -17.97 4.73
C ALA A 150 25.06 -19.47 4.53
N GLU A 151 24.54 -20.06 3.46
CA GLU A 151 24.80 -21.46 3.09
C GLU A 151 26.28 -21.72 2.77
N VAL A 152 26.94 -20.80 2.05
CA VAL A 152 28.39 -20.90 1.78
C VAL A 152 29.18 -20.84 3.10
N LYS A 153 28.80 -19.96 4.03
CA LYS A 153 29.44 -19.85 5.34
C LYS A 153 29.17 -21.06 6.24
N ASP A 154 28.02 -21.70 6.11
CA ASP A 154 27.68 -22.94 6.83
C ASP A 154 28.52 -24.14 6.36
N ARG A 155 28.98 -24.13 5.09
CA ARG A 155 29.89 -25.15 4.53
C ARG A 155 31.36 -24.96 4.92
N MET A 156 31.74 -23.81 5.48
CA MET A 156 33.12 -23.55 5.92
C MET A 156 33.39 -24.16 7.32
N PRO A 157 34.66 -24.54 7.63
CA PRO A 157 35.01 -25.07 8.94
C PRO A 157 34.65 -24.08 10.05
N ARG A 158 33.86 -24.54 11.03
CA ARG A 158 33.42 -23.69 12.14
C ARG A 158 34.58 -23.41 13.09
N ILE A 159 34.76 -22.14 13.45
CA ILE A 159 35.64 -21.72 14.54
C ILE A 159 34.99 -22.20 15.85
N PRO A 160 35.74 -22.73 16.83
CA PRO A 160 35.20 -23.39 18.04
C PRO A 160 34.30 -22.52 18.94
N MET A 161 34.19 -21.21 18.67
CA MET A 161 33.37 -20.26 19.45
C MET A 161 32.08 -19.82 18.73
N THR A 162 31.63 -20.55 17.71
CA THR A 162 30.43 -20.19 16.94
C THR A 162 29.17 -20.75 17.61
N LEU A 163 28.11 -19.93 17.71
CA LEU A 163 26.80 -20.33 18.24
C LEU A 163 26.25 -21.59 17.54
N PRO A 164 25.62 -22.52 18.27
CA PRO A 164 24.97 -23.69 17.69
C PRO A 164 23.81 -23.28 16.75
N GLY A 165 23.68 -23.93 15.59
CA GLY A 165 22.65 -23.67 14.58
C GLY A 165 23.22 -23.42 13.17
N ALA A 166 22.40 -23.55 12.12
CA ALA A 166 22.78 -23.12 10.77
C ALA A 166 22.48 -21.63 10.58
N ARG A 167 23.40 -20.88 9.98
CA ARG A 167 23.20 -19.45 9.72
C ARG A 167 22.09 -19.23 8.71
N SER A 168 21.95 -20.14 7.75
CA SER A 168 20.85 -20.18 6.78
C SER A 168 19.47 -20.22 7.44
N ASP A 169 19.29 -21.03 8.49
CA ASP A 169 18.03 -21.09 9.25
C ASP A 169 17.72 -19.75 9.94
N SER A 170 18.74 -19.09 10.50
CA SER A 170 18.58 -17.78 11.13
C SER A 170 18.16 -16.70 10.12
N VAL A 171 18.75 -16.71 8.91
CA VAL A 171 18.38 -15.77 7.83
C VAL A 171 16.94 -16.01 7.38
N ARG A 172 16.52 -17.27 7.26
CA ARG A 172 15.13 -17.65 6.91
C ARG A 172 14.14 -17.19 7.99
N ALA A 173 14.40 -17.54 9.24
CA ALA A 173 13.55 -17.17 10.37
C ALA A 173 13.44 -15.64 10.54
N PHE A 174 14.53 -14.91 10.29
CA PHE A 174 14.51 -13.44 10.31
C PHE A 174 13.60 -12.87 9.21
N ASN A 175 13.72 -13.38 7.97
CA ASN A 175 12.90 -12.90 6.86
C ASN A 175 11.41 -13.23 7.08
N GLU A 176 11.10 -14.46 7.49
CA GLU A 176 9.74 -14.88 7.82
C GLU A 176 9.16 -14.04 8.98
N GLY A 177 9.95 -13.81 10.03
CA GLY A 177 9.56 -12.99 11.17
C GLY A 177 9.29 -11.53 10.78
N LEU A 178 10.11 -10.95 9.91
CA LEU A 178 9.91 -9.60 9.37
C LEU A 178 8.59 -9.49 8.61
N ASN A 179 8.33 -10.40 7.67
CA ASN A 179 7.10 -10.42 6.88
C ASN A 179 5.86 -10.65 7.77
N ARG A 180 5.94 -11.61 8.69
CA ARG A 180 4.84 -11.91 9.62
C ARG A 180 4.51 -10.74 10.54
N THR A 181 5.52 -10.07 11.07
CA THR A 181 5.31 -8.89 11.92
C THR A 181 4.66 -7.76 11.14
N PHE A 182 5.12 -7.51 9.91
CA PHE A 182 4.50 -6.47 9.08
C PHE A 182 3.05 -6.81 8.72
N ALA A 183 2.76 -8.05 8.34
CA ALA A 183 1.39 -8.51 8.08
C ALA A 183 0.49 -8.31 9.31
N ALA A 184 0.95 -8.69 10.50
CA ALA A 184 0.19 -8.47 11.73
C ALA A 184 -0.07 -6.99 12.03
N ASN A 185 0.89 -6.10 11.74
CA ASN A 185 0.70 -4.66 11.91
C ASN A 185 -0.34 -4.10 10.93
N VAL A 186 -0.37 -4.61 9.69
CA VAL A 186 -1.38 -4.25 8.69
C VAL A 186 -2.77 -4.72 9.13
N ASP A 187 -2.89 -5.96 9.60
CA ASP A 187 -4.14 -6.51 10.14
C ASP A 187 -4.62 -5.70 11.34
N GLU A 188 -3.71 -5.31 12.25
CA GLU A 188 -4.06 -4.44 13.38
C GLU A 188 -4.56 -3.08 12.90
N LEU A 189 -3.88 -2.42 11.95
CA LEU A 189 -4.32 -1.12 11.42
C LEU A 189 -5.74 -1.21 10.82
N ASN A 190 -5.99 -2.23 10.00
CA ASN A 190 -7.28 -2.44 9.36
C ASN A 190 -8.39 -2.69 10.38
N GLU A 191 -8.12 -3.47 11.42
CA GLU A 191 -9.06 -3.68 12.52
C GLU A 191 -9.32 -2.38 13.31
N ARG A 192 -8.32 -1.52 13.52
CA ARG A 192 -8.52 -0.20 14.15
C ARG A 192 -9.37 0.72 13.29
N LEU A 193 -9.14 0.75 11.98
CA LEU A 193 -9.95 1.54 11.03
C LEU A 193 -11.43 1.11 11.11
N LYS A 194 -11.67 -0.21 11.11
CA LYS A 194 -13.01 -0.79 11.29
C LYS A 194 -13.63 -0.41 12.63
N GLN A 195 -12.90 -0.53 13.74
CA GLN A 195 -13.38 -0.15 15.09
C GLN A 195 -13.69 1.34 15.21
N ALA A 196 -12.94 2.20 14.50
CA ALA A 196 -13.21 3.62 14.41
C ALA A 196 -14.45 3.95 13.55
N GLY A 197 -14.99 2.97 12.81
CA GLY A 197 -16.10 3.16 11.88
C GLY A 197 -15.66 3.85 10.58
N MET A 198 -14.38 3.80 10.24
CA MET A 198 -13.86 4.35 8.99
C MET A 198 -13.99 3.31 7.88
N PRO A 199 -14.64 3.63 6.75
CA PRO A 199 -14.78 2.72 5.62
C PRO A 199 -13.48 2.67 4.80
N LEU A 200 -12.37 2.33 5.45
CA LEU A 200 -11.03 2.35 4.87
C LEU A 200 -10.30 1.03 5.13
N HIS A 201 -9.53 0.61 4.15
CA HIS A 201 -8.66 -0.55 4.26
C HIS A 201 -7.28 -0.23 3.67
N TYR A 202 -6.23 -0.61 4.39
CA TYR A 202 -4.86 -0.57 3.91
C TYR A 202 -4.52 -1.84 3.15
N HIS A 203 -4.02 -1.71 1.93
CA HIS A 203 -3.41 -2.80 1.17
C HIS A 203 -2.41 -2.28 0.14
N ASN A 204 -1.31 -3.01 -0.06
CA ASN A 204 -0.28 -2.76 -1.07
C ASN A 204 0.16 -1.28 -1.18
N GLY A 205 0.41 -0.62 -0.04
CA GLY A 205 0.87 0.76 0.01
C GLY A 205 -0.23 1.83 0.08
N TYR A 206 -1.51 1.48 0.00
CA TYR A 206 -2.60 2.45 -0.13
C TYR A 206 -3.70 2.23 0.90
N LEU A 207 -4.20 3.30 1.49
CA LEU A 207 -5.52 3.36 2.09
C LEU A 207 -6.54 3.63 1.00
N GLN A 208 -7.56 2.77 0.90
CA GLN A 208 -8.66 2.91 -0.06
C GLN A 208 -10.01 2.68 0.61
N ILE A 209 -11.07 3.16 -0.03
CA ILE A 209 -12.42 3.08 0.51
C ILE A 209 -13.00 1.69 0.28
N THR A 210 -13.53 1.09 1.35
CA THR A 210 -14.21 -0.20 1.30
C THR A 210 -15.71 0.03 1.10
N GLN A 211 -16.30 -0.62 0.09
CA GLN A 211 -17.72 -0.50 -0.25
C GLN A 211 -18.60 -1.51 0.49
N ASP A 212 -18.15 -2.76 0.60
CA ASP A 212 -18.91 -3.88 1.19
C ASP A 212 -17.96 -4.86 1.90
N GLU A 213 -18.31 -5.31 3.11
CA GLU A 213 -17.51 -6.25 3.93
C GLU A 213 -17.40 -7.65 3.29
N GLN A 214 -18.47 -8.15 2.66
CA GLN A 214 -18.44 -9.43 1.95
C GLN A 214 -17.59 -9.36 0.69
N LEU A 215 -17.68 -8.26 -0.05
CA LEU A 215 -16.83 -8.04 -1.22
C LEU A 215 -15.35 -7.96 -0.82
N GLN A 216 -15.08 -7.22 0.27
CA GLN A 216 -13.75 -7.11 0.85
C GLN A 216 -13.17 -8.49 1.19
N GLU A 217 -13.92 -9.32 1.90
CA GLU A 217 -13.46 -10.63 2.37
C GLU A 217 -13.31 -11.65 1.24
N GLN A 218 -14.24 -11.68 0.27
CA GLN A 218 -14.31 -12.74 -0.74
C GLN A 218 -13.55 -12.40 -2.03
N VAL A 219 -13.40 -11.11 -2.35
CA VAL A 219 -12.81 -10.64 -3.61
C VAL A 219 -11.56 -9.81 -3.37
N GLU A 220 -11.67 -8.69 -2.67
CA GLU A 220 -10.58 -7.71 -2.59
C GLU A 220 -9.37 -8.24 -1.80
N GLN A 221 -9.56 -8.71 -0.57
CA GLN A 221 -8.47 -9.24 0.25
C GLN A 221 -7.75 -10.43 -0.40
N PRO A 222 -8.45 -11.46 -0.93
CA PRO A 222 -7.78 -12.53 -1.67
C PRO A 222 -7.06 -12.03 -2.92
N PHE A 223 -7.60 -11.03 -3.62
CA PHE A 223 -6.93 -10.42 -4.78
C PHE A 223 -5.62 -9.74 -4.36
N TRP A 224 -5.65 -8.85 -3.36
CA TRP A 224 -4.48 -8.11 -2.89
C TRP A 224 -3.38 -9.03 -2.36
N LEU A 225 -3.76 -10.10 -1.66
CA LEU A 225 -2.83 -11.12 -1.19
C LEU A 225 -2.08 -11.81 -2.33
N LEU A 226 -2.72 -12.00 -3.49
CA LEU A 226 -2.12 -12.65 -4.66
C LEU A 226 -1.24 -11.69 -5.47
N VAL A 227 -1.59 -10.40 -5.53
CA VAL A 227 -0.86 -9.41 -6.35
C VAL A 227 0.21 -8.62 -5.59
N LYS A 228 0.48 -8.96 -4.32
CA LYS A 228 1.53 -8.30 -3.52
C LYS A 228 2.95 -8.59 -4.01
N ASP A 229 3.16 -9.71 -4.69
CA ASP A 229 4.50 -10.13 -5.12
C ASP A 229 5.03 -9.22 -6.23
N ALA A 230 6.35 -9.03 -6.28
CA ALA A 230 7.00 -8.10 -7.22
C ALA A 230 6.67 -8.38 -8.69
N GLN A 231 6.41 -9.64 -9.06
CA GLN A 231 5.99 -10.00 -10.42
C GLN A 231 4.65 -9.39 -10.84
N TRP A 232 3.76 -9.11 -9.87
CA TRP A 232 2.42 -8.56 -10.09
C TRP A 232 2.33 -7.06 -9.84
N LYS A 233 3.47 -6.37 -9.65
CA LYS A 233 3.50 -4.95 -9.30
C LYS A 233 2.64 -4.07 -10.22
N ASN A 234 2.71 -4.27 -11.53
CA ASN A 234 1.91 -3.50 -12.49
C ASN A 234 0.41 -3.77 -12.33
N VAL A 235 0.02 -5.01 -12.04
CA VAL A 235 -1.38 -5.40 -11.78
C VAL A 235 -1.90 -4.69 -10.53
N SER A 236 -1.09 -4.68 -9.45
CA SER A 236 -1.44 -3.99 -8.21
C SER A 236 -1.59 -2.49 -8.40
N ILE A 237 -0.68 -1.85 -9.15
CA ILE A 237 -0.73 -0.40 -9.44
C ILE A 237 -1.96 -0.05 -10.26
N ASP A 238 -2.19 -0.75 -11.37
CA ASP A 238 -3.32 -0.47 -12.25
C ASP A 238 -4.67 -0.70 -11.52
N MET A 239 -4.76 -1.71 -10.65
CA MET A 239 -5.99 -1.93 -9.88
C MET A 239 -6.19 -0.87 -8.79
N ALA A 240 -5.14 -0.44 -8.10
CA ALA A 240 -5.25 0.62 -7.09
C ALA A 240 -5.72 1.93 -7.74
N GLU A 241 -5.15 2.29 -8.89
CA GLU A 241 -5.56 3.46 -9.67
C GLU A 241 -7.03 3.36 -10.15
N ALA A 242 -7.50 2.16 -10.52
CA ALA A 242 -8.90 1.95 -10.89
C ALA A 242 -9.85 2.27 -9.72
N ILE A 243 -9.54 1.79 -8.51
CA ILE A 243 -10.34 2.02 -7.31
C ILE A 243 -10.29 3.49 -6.90
N ASP A 244 -9.10 4.11 -6.91
CA ASP A 244 -8.97 5.53 -6.56
C ASP A 244 -9.77 6.42 -7.52
N ARG A 245 -9.76 6.12 -8.83
CA ARG A 245 -10.56 6.85 -9.81
C ARG A 245 -12.04 6.62 -9.64
N ARG A 246 -12.48 5.39 -9.39
CA ARG A 246 -13.88 5.09 -9.04
C ARG A 246 -14.29 5.96 -7.86
N ASP A 247 -13.47 5.95 -6.81
CA ASP A 247 -13.82 6.59 -5.56
C ASP A 247 -13.80 8.11 -5.62
N THR A 248 -13.02 8.70 -6.51
CA THR A 248 -12.89 10.16 -6.63
C THR A 248 -13.74 10.76 -7.75
N GLY A 249 -14.48 9.93 -8.49
CA GLY A 249 -15.15 10.35 -9.72
C GLY A 249 -14.16 10.68 -10.85
N GLY A 250 -12.96 10.11 -10.78
CA GLY A 250 -11.91 10.23 -11.78
C GLY A 250 -12.27 9.58 -13.11
N ARG A 251 -11.52 9.93 -14.16
CA ARG A 251 -11.79 9.49 -15.53
C ARG A 251 -11.34 8.04 -15.77
N ASP A 252 -12.18 7.26 -16.46
CA ASP A 252 -11.93 5.90 -16.97
C ASP A 252 -11.48 4.83 -15.93
N PRO A 253 -12.13 4.66 -14.76
CA PRO A 253 -11.76 3.60 -13.78
C PRO A 253 -11.74 2.19 -14.38
N SER A 254 -12.75 1.87 -15.20
CA SER A 254 -12.90 0.58 -15.89
C SER A 254 -11.73 0.25 -16.81
N PHE A 255 -11.08 1.26 -17.41
CA PHE A 255 -9.92 1.07 -18.26
C PHE A 255 -8.71 0.57 -17.46
N TYR A 256 -8.47 1.14 -16.27
CA TYR A 256 -7.37 0.70 -15.41
C TYR A 256 -7.59 -0.70 -14.84
N ALA A 257 -8.83 -1.04 -14.46
CA ALA A 257 -9.16 -2.41 -14.07
C ALA A 257 -8.92 -3.41 -15.21
N ALA A 258 -9.30 -3.06 -16.44
CA ALA A 258 -9.03 -3.87 -17.63
C ALA A 258 -7.52 -4.02 -17.91
N LYS A 259 -6.72 -2.96 -17.71
CA LYS A 259 -5.25 -3.03 -17.81
C LYS A 259 -4.64 -3.98 -16.79
N ALA A 260 -5.14 -3.99 -15.56
CA ALA A 260 -4.67 -4.91 -14.53
C ALA A 260 -4.90 -6.38 -14.96
N LEU A 261 -6.10 -6.71 -15.44
CA LEU A 261 -6.41 -8.04 -15.98
C LEU A 261 -5.54 -8.39 -17.20
N GLU A 262 -5.29 -7.43 -18.10
CA GLU A 262 -4.48 -7.64 -19.30
C GLU A 262 -3.03 -7.95 -18.93
N SER A 263 -2.47 -7.20 -17.98
CA SER A 263 -1.16 -7.43 -17.40
C SER A 263 -1.07 -8.83 -16.76
N THR A 264 -2.08 -9.26 -16.00
CA THR A 264 -2.11 -10.61 -15.41
C THR A 264 -2.04 -11.70 -16.48
N ILE A 265 -2.87 -11.59 -17.51
CA ILE A 265 -2.90 -12.55 -18.63
C ILE A 265 -1.52 -12.66 -19.30
N LYS A 266 -0.89 -11.52 -19.58
CA LYS A 266 0.44 -11.46 -20.22
C LYS A 266 1.52 -12.11 -19.34
N ILE A 267 1.57 -11.76 -18.06
CA ILE A 267 2.54 -12.33 -17.11
C ILE A 267 2.40 -13.86 -17.03
N ILE A 268 1.17 -14.40 -16.99
CA ILE A 268 0.94 -15.85 -16.97
C ILE A 268 1.48 -16.51 -18.24
N CYS A 269 1.19 -15.94 -19.41
CA CYS A 269 1.69 -16.46 -20.69
C CYS A 269 3.23 -16.42 -20.75
N GLU A 270 3.87 -15.38 -20.21
CA GLU A 270 5.33 -15.29 -20.12
C GLU A 270 5.91 -16.33 -19.16
N LEU A 271 5.35 -16.49 -17.96
CA LEU A 271 5.79 -17.47 -16.96
C LEU A 271 5.70 -18.91 -17.49
N LYS A 272 4.63 -19.23 -18.22
CA LYS A 272 4.43 -20.55 -18.84
C LYS A 272 5.14 -20.72 -20.18
N LYS A 273 5.85 -19.68 -20.66
CA LYS A 273 6.56 -19.65 -21.95
C LYS A 273 5.66 -19.90 -23.16
N TRP A 274 4.43 -19.40 -23.10
CA TRP A 274 3.46 -19.47 -24.21
C TRP A 274 3.49 -18.23 -25.10
N ALA A 275 4.04 -17.13 -24.61
CA ALA A 275 4.25 -15.93 -25.41
C ALA A 275 5.30 -16.16 -26.50
N THR A 276 4.99 -15.71 -27.71
CA THR A 276 5.76 -15.85 -28.95
C THR A 276 6.40 -14.53 -29.39
N GLY A 277 5.96 -13.38 -28.85
CA GLY A 277 6.42 -12.05 -29.20
C GLY A 277 5.76 -11.46 -30.45
N ASN A 278 4.83 -12.20 -31.08
CA ASN A 278 4.08 -11.77 -32.28
C ASN A 278 2.62 -11.43 -31.97
N GLU A 279 2.25 -11.37 -30.70
CA GLU A 279 0.89 -11.07 -30.25
C GLU A 279 0.51 -9.62 -30.58
N ARG A 280 -0.67 -9.43 -31.18
CA ARG A 280 -1.20 -8.12 -31.59
C ARG A 280 -2.10 -7.49 -30.52
N GLY A 281 -2.49 -8.27 -29.52
CA GLY A 281 -3.31 -7.79 -28.40
C GLY A 281 -3.77 -8.91 -27.47
N VAL A 282 -4.59 -8.55 -26.48
CA VAL A 282 -5.05 -9.48 -25.44
C VAL A 282 -5.78 -10.71 -25.96
N ALA A 283 -6.45 -10.61 -27.12
CA ALA A 283 -7.12 -11.74 -27.75
C ALA A 283 -6.15 -12.88 -28.11
N ASP A 284 -4.92 -12.55 -28.53
CA ASP A 284 -3.90 -13.55 -28.86
C ASP A 284 -3.41 -14.26 -27.60
N PHE A 285 -3.20 -13.52 -26.50
CA PHE A 285 -2.88 -14.11 -25.21
C PHE A 285 -4.00 -15.01 -24.66
N LEU A 286 -5.27 -14.64 -24.86
CA LEU A 286 -6.41 -15.50 -24.53
C LEU A 286 -6.43 -16.79 -25.37
N ASN A 287 -6.04 -16.73 -26.64
CA ASN A 287 -5.88 -17.94 -27.47
C ASN A 287 -4.81 -18.88 -26.88
N HIS A 288 -3.71 -18.32 -26.37
CA HIS A 288 -2.66 -19.12 -25.72
C HIS A 288 -3.13 -19.80 -24.44
N LEU A 289 -3.97 -19.13 -23.64
CA LEU A 289 -4.55 -19.69 -22.41
C LEU A 289 -5.53 -20.85 -22.70
N GLU A 290 -6.36 -20.72 -23.75
CA GLU A 290 -7.35 -21.74 -24.15
C GLU A 290 -6.71 -22.93 -24.89
N SER A 291 -5.53 -22.74 -25.49
CA SER A 291 -4.90 -23.73 -26.37
C SER A 291 -4.79 -25.11 -25.71
N LYS A 292 -5.35 -26.12 -26.40
CA LYS A 292 -5.22 -27.53 -26.00
C LYS A 292 -3.76 -27.99 -25.95
N VAL A 293 -2.91 -27.42 -26.80
CA VAL A 293 -1.47 -27.73 -26.83
C VAL A 293 -0.78 -27.30 -25.53
N ASN A 294 -1.29 -26.25 -24.90
CA ASN A 294 -0.77 -25.70 -23.65
C ASN A 294 -1.40 -26.32 -22.40
N GLY A 295 -2.30 -27.30 -22.57
CA GLY A 295 -3.03 -27.95 -21.48
C GLY A 295 -4.33 -27.27 -21.06
N ALA A 296 -4.88 -26.37 -21.88
CA ALA A 296 -6.15 -25.64 -21.63
C ALA A 296 -6.24 -25.03 -20.22
N PHE A 297 -5.51 -23.94 -20.00
CA PHE A 297 -5.48 -23.22 -18.73
C PHE A 297 -6.83 -22.56 -18.38
N ILE A 298 -7.61 -22.23 -19.42
CA ILE A 298 -8.98 -21.75 -19.31
C ILE A 298 -9.88 -22.51 -20.29
N GLU A 299 -11.17 -22.57 -19.99
CA GLU A 299 -12.19 -23.12 -20.87
C GLU A 299 -12.69 -22.08 -21.89
N SER A 300 -13.34 -22.56 -22.97
CA SER A 300 -13.83 -21.70 -24.05
C SER A 300 -14.80 -20.62 -23.59
N TRP A 301 -15.66 -20.90 -22.59
CA TRP A 301 -16.61 -19.90 -22.08
C TRP A 301 -15.89 -18.79 -21.28
N GLU A 302 -14.81 -19.12 -20.56
CA GLU A 302 -14.00 -18.17 -19.82
C GLU A 302 -13.29 -17.21 -20.78
N ARG A 303 -12.68 -17.78 -21.83
CA ARG A 303 -12.07 -17.03 -22.93
C ARG A 303 -13.09 -16.09 -23.60
N GLN A 304 -14.29 -16.59 -23.90
CA GLN A 304 -15.35 -15.78 -24.53
C GLN A 304 -15.82 -14.65 -23.60
N SER A 305 -15.98 -14.92 -22.30
CA SER A 305 -16.36 -13.93 -21.30
C SER A 305 -15.34 -12.79 -21.22
N MET A 306 -14.05 -13.12 -21.09
CA MET A 306 -12.99 -12.10 -21.05
C MET A 306 -12.85 -11.36 -22.40
N GLN A 307 -12.98 -12.06 -23.53
CA GLN A 307 -12.86 -11.41 -24.84
C GLN A 307 -14.01 -10.42 -25.12
N ARG A 308 -15.24 -10.75 -24.74
CA ARG A 308 -16.38 -9.82 -24.82
C ARG A 308 -16.15 -8.62 -23.92
N PHE A 309 -15.73 -8.84 -22.67
CA PHE A 309 -15.35 -7.76 -21.76
C PHE A 309 -14.36 -6.77 -22.39
N TYR A 310 -13.27 -7.25 -22.99
CA TYR A 310 -12.29 -6.35 -23.64
C TYR A 310 -12.87 -5.61 -24.86
N SER A 311 -13.77 -6.25 -25.58
CA SER A 311 -14.39 -5.67 -26.78
C SER A 311 -15.38 -4.55 -26.40
N ASP A 312 -16.18 -4.76 -25.35
CA ASP A 312 -17.28 -3.87 -24.98
C ASP A 312 -16.88 -2.80 -23.94
N VAL A 313 -15.84 -3.05 -23.13
CA VAL A 313 -15.42 -2.15 -22.05
C VAL A 313 -14.10 -1.45 -22.38
N ARG A 314 -13.09 -2.21 -22.82
CA ARG A 314 -11.72 -1.69 -22.98
C ARG A 314 -11.48 -0.99 -24.31
N ASN A 315 -12.02 -1.50 -25.41
CA ASN A 315 -11.80 -0.89 -26.73
C ASN A 315 -12.53 0.45 -26.87
N ASP A 316 -13.75 0.56 -26.31
CA ASP A 316 -14.53 1.79 -26.33
C ASP A 316 -13.90 2.91 -25.46
N LEU A 317 -13.16 2.55 -24.41
CA LEU A 317 -12.42 3.50 -23.57
C LEU A 317 -10.97 3.76 -24.02
N GLY A 318 -10.35 2.77 -24.68
CA GLY A 318 -8.93 2.82 -25.07
C GLY A 318 -8.66 3.58 -26.37
N HIS A 319 -9.70 3.85 -27.16
CA HIS A 319 -9.62 4.67 -28.38
C HIS A 319 -10.25 6.04 -28.13
N GLY A 320 -9.60 7.11 -28.62
CA GLY A 320 -10.16 8.45 -28.55
C GLY A 320 -11.53 8.50 -29.25
N PRO A 321 -12.52 9.22 -28.71
CA PRO A 321 -13.92 9.11 -29.16
C PRO A 321 -14.16 9.79 -30.52
N GLY A 322 -13.14 10.45 -31.10
CA GLY A 322 -13.26 11.23 -32.32
C GLY A 322 -14.25 12.38 -32.10
N SER A 323 -15.32 12.40 -32.91
CA SER A 323 -16.41 13.37 -32.79
C SER A 323 -17.56 12.91 -31.88
N LYS A 324 -17.48 11.72 -31.27
CA LYS A 324 -18.49 11.20 -30.36
C LYS A 324 -18.18 11.58 -28.91
N ASP A 325 -19.17 11.44 -28.04
CA ASP A 325 -18.96 11.53 -26.60
C ASP A 325 -18.20 10.28 -26.10
N MET A 326 -17.37 10.46 -25.07
CA MET A 326 -16.77 9.32 -24.36
C MET A 326 -17.89 8.45 -23.76
N PRO A 327 -17.80 7.12 -23.87
CA PRO A 327 -18.66 6.23 -23.11
C PRO A 327 -18.47 6.51 -21.62
N ASN A 328 -19.57 6.83 -20.92
CA ASN A 328 -19.56 7.00 -19.47
C ASN A 328 -20.32 5.83 -18.84
N PHE A 329 -19.61 4.99 -18.11
CA PHE A 329 -20.22 3.94 -17.30
C PHE A 329 -20.90 4.52 -16.07
N THR A 330 -22.01 3.91 -15.65
CA THR A 330 -22.64 4.22 -14.37
C THR A 330 -21.75 3.74 -13.21
N PRO A 331 -21.92 4.26 -11.98
CA PRO A 331 -21.19 3.76 -10.82
C PRO A 331 -21.29 2.24 -10.66
N GLN A 332 -22.47 1.66 -10.85
CA GLN A 332 -22.70 0.22 -10.74
C GLN A 332 -21.95 -0.58 -11.82
N GLN A 333 -21.83 -0.04 -13.04
CA GLN A 333 -21.06 -0.65 -14.11
C GLN A 333 -19.55 -0.58 -13.84
N ILE A 334 -19.09 0.50 -13.20
CA ILE A 334 -17.69 0.64 -12.77
C ILE A 334 -17.38 -0.36 -11.66
N ASP A 335 -18.22 -0.46 -10.63
CA ASP A 335 -18.08 -1.42 -9.53
C ASP A 335 -18.01 -2.84 -10.09
N GLN A 336 -19.01 -3.23 -10.89
CA GLN A 336 -19.05 -4.54 -11.54
C GLN A 336 -17.81 -4.82 -12.39
N THR A 337 -17.27 -3.81 -13.09
CA THR A 337 -16.06 -3.97 -13.91
C THR A 337 -14.83 -4.26 -13.05
N ILE A 338 -14.64 -3.50 -11.97
CA ILE A 338 -13.51 -3.69 -11.05
C ILE A 338 -13.60 -5.08 -10.39
N GLU A 339 -14.78 -5.44 -9.89
CA GLU A 339 -15.02 -6.75 -9.26
C GLU A 339 -14.81 -7.92 -10.23
N PHE A 340 -15.26 -7.76 -11.48
CA PHE A 340 -15.04 -8.74 -12.55
C PHE A 340 -13.54 -8.93 -12.79
N CYS A 341 -12.79 -7.84 -12.97
CA CYS A 341 -11.35 -7.90 -13.19
C CYS A 341 -10.62 -8.52 -12.00
N MET A 342 -10.92 -8.11 -10.76
CA MET A 342 -10.33 -8.69 -9.56
C MET A 342 -10.61 -10.19 -9.45
N SER A 343 -11.85 -10.61 -9.72
CA SER A 343 -12.25 -12.02 -9.65
C SER A 343 -11.51 -12.87 -10.69
N TRP A 344 -11.36 -12.38 -11.92
CA TRP A 344 -10.58 -13.07 -12.95
C TRP A 344 -9.09 -13.12 -12.63
N VAL A 345 -8.50 -12.02 -12.19
CA VAL A 345 -7.09 -12.00 -11.77
C VAL A 345 -6.86 -13.03 -10.66
N LYS A 346 -7.71 -13.02 -9.62
CA LYS A 346 -7.67 -14.00 -8.53
C LYS A 346 -7.78 -15.43 -9.04
N SER A 347 -8.73 -15.71 -9.92
CA SER A 347 -8.95 -17.04 -10.51
C SER A 347 -7.74 -17.52 -11.31
N LEU A 348 -7.17 -16.65 -12.16
CA LEU A 348 -6.07 -16.98 -13.04
C LEU A 348 -4.76 -17.21 -12.26
N ILE A 349 -4.43 -16.35 -11.29
CA ILE A 349 -3.22 -16.51 -10.48
C ILE A 349 -3.28 -17.78 -9.64
N LYS A 350 -4.44 -18.15 -9.09
CA LYS A 350 -4.61 -19.40 -8.30
C LYS A 350 -4.41 -20.69 -9.09
N ARG A 351 -4.42 -20.64 -10.43
CA ARG A 351 -4.19 -21.80 -11.31
C ARG A 351 -2.72 -22.00 -11.69
N LEU A 352 -1.85 -21.04 -11.36
CA LEU A 352 -0.42 -21.16 -11.61
C LEU A 352 0.22 -22.22 -10.72
#